data_AF-A0A076EKC1-F1
#
_entry.id   AF-A0A076EKC1-F1
#
_cell.length_a   1.000
_cell.length_b   1.000
_cell.length_c   1.000
_cell.angle_alpha   90.00
_cell.angle_beta   90.00
_cell.angle_gamma   90.00
#
_symmetry.space_group_name_H-M   'P 1'
#
loop_
_entity.id
_entity.type
_entity.pdbx_description
1 polymer ?
#
loop_
_entity_poly.entity_id
_entity_poly.type
_entity_poly.pdbx_seq_one_letter_code
_entity_poly.pdbx_strand_id
1 'polypeptide(L)'
;MMFHPDRLECTVTSTLSAPATALDVSCTRLRALNAEYPRMYAVATMADEGKRRWWSLADDLDGDRVPRMWARSLEDVPDPDVAAMQVATALIHAVVGRVTALVVLEGRAWDPGLENLWIHMDSDEGIDWAGVADDTMRVLPDDPYAGAPRTVTVPCERALLLWTVHRSLTSLHAVFDAIARLTPIDANRFWGLVGEAVLGAATYIPILAGGGEAAAQRRGQGILDAFVAAGVPVRSKSRITRPHCGRPGQARKRLLN
;
A
#
# COMPACT_ATOMS: atom_id res chain seq x y z
N MET A 1 58.84 34.14 -24.79
CA MET A 1 57.77 33.93 -25.79
C MET A 1 57.05 32.65 -25.41
N MET A 2 56.14 32.76 -24.44
CA MET A 2 54.67 32.71 -24.61
C MET A 2 54.16 31.27 -24.79
N PHE A 3 53.82 30.67 -23.64
CA PHE A 3 53.02 29.46 -23.53
C PHE A 3 51.62 29.71 -24.10
N HIS A 4 51.13 28.82 -24.96
CA HIS A 4 49.76 28.79 -25.43
C HIS A 4 49.02 27.71 -24.61
N PRO A 5 47.97 28.05 -23.85
CA PRO A 5 47.19 27.04 -23.16
C PRO A 5 46.14 26.48 -24.13
N ASP A 6 46.28 25.20 -24.48
CA ASP A 6 45.22 24.42 -25.09
C ASP A 6 43.99 24.43 -24.18
N ARG A 7 42.90 25.03 -24.66
CA ARG A 7 41.57 24.84 -24.10
C ARG A 7 41.15 23.40 -24.39
N LEU A 8 41.29 22.54 -23.38
CA LEU A 8 40.46 21.36 -23.26
C LEU A 8 39.02 21.82 -23.04
N GLU A 9 38.26 21.93 -24.12
CA GLU A 9 36.81 22.04 -24.05
C GLU A 9 36.26 20.75 -23.44
N CYS A 10 35.97 20.80 -22.14
CA CYS A 10 35.21 19.79 -21.44
C CYS A 10 33.78 19.83 -22.01
N THR A 11 33.50 18.99 -23.01
CA THR A 11 32.14 18.74 -23.47
C THR A 11 31.40 18.00 -22.36
N VAL A 12 30.78 18.76 -21.45
CA VAL A 12 29.78 18.24 -20.53
C VAL A 12 28.66 17.70 -21.40
N THR A 13 28.64 16.38 -21.59
CA THR A 13 27.52 15.68 -22.21
C THR A 13 26.37 15.82 -21.23
N SER A 14 25.57 16.88 -21.40
CA SER A 14 24.33 17.08 -20.68
C SER A 14 23.40 15.96 -21.10
N THR A 15 23.39 14.86 -20.35
CA THR A 15 22.34 13.85 -20.42
C THR A 15 21.04 14.56 -20.10
N LEU A 16 20.28 14.90 -21.14
CA LEU A 16 18.91 15.37 -21.01
C LEU A 16 18.17 14.28 -20.23
N SER A 17 17.87 14.54 -18.96
CA SER A 17 17.05 13.65 -18.14
C SER A 17 15.74 13.43 -18.90
N ALA A 18 15.31 12.17 -19.00
CA ALA A 18 14.02 11.87 -19.61
C ALA A 18 12.92 12.73 -18.95
N PRO A 19 11.92 13.19 -19.71
CA PRO A 19 10.83 13.98 -19.14
C PRO A 19 10.13 13.17 -18.04
N ALA A 20 9.81 13.83 -16.93
CA ALA A 20 9.13 13.22 -15.79
C ALA A 20 7.80 12.58 -16.23
N THR A 21 7.60 11.33 -15.81
CA THR A 21 6.37 10.58 -16.07
C THR A 21 5.21 11.09 -15.21
N ALA A 22 3.99 10.64 -15.52
CA ALA A 22 2.83 10.91 -14.67
C ALA A 22 3.06 10.39 -13.23
N LEU A 23 3.72 9.22 -13.07
CA LEU A 23 4.03 8.67 -11.76
C LEU A 23 5.06 9.54 -11.01
N ASP A 24 6.09 10.05 -11.68
CA ASP A 24 7.12 10.89 -11.04
C ASP A 24 6.53 12.16 -10.42
N VAL A 25 5.62 12.81 -11.16
CA VAL A 25 4.93 14.02 -10.70
C VAL A 25 3.99 13.70 -9.55
N SER A 26 3.19 12.63 -9.67
CA SER A 26 2.33 12.16 -8.59
C SER A 26 3.12 11.78 -7.33
N CYS A 27 4.24 11.07 -7.46
CA CYS A 27 5.09 10.69 -6.32
C CYS A 27 5.76 11.89 -5.67
N THR A 28 6.13 12.92 -6.43
CA THR A 28 6.63 14.19 -5.88
C THR A 28 5.58 14.84 -4.98
N ARG A 29 4.32 14.88 -5.43
CA ARG A 29 3.19 15.42 -4.63
C ARG A 29 2.89 14.57 -3.41
N LEU A 30 2.87 13.24 -3.54
CA LEU A 30 2.65 12.32 -2.41
C LEU A 30 3.74 12.44 -1.34
N ARG A 31 5.02 12.62 -1.74
CA ARG A 31 6.13 12.87 -0.80
C ARG A 31 5.98 14.19 -0.05
N ALA A 32 5.40 15.20 -0.71
CA ALA A 32 5.18 16.52 -0.11
C ALA A 32 4.04 16.55 0.92
N LEU A 33 3.16 15.54 0.96
CA LEU A 33 2.05 15.47 1.92
C LEU A 33 2.52 15.40 3.38
N ASN A 34 3.67 14.76 3.63
CA ASN A 34 4.26 14.67 4.95
C ASN A 34 5.79 14.63 4.85
N ALA A 35 6.44 15.74 5.20
CA ALA A 35 7.90 15.88 5.11
C ALA A 35 8.66 14.96 6.08
N GLU A 36 8.05 14.55 7.19
CA GLU A 36 8.65 13.62 8.15
C GLU A 36 8.61 12.18 7.62
N TYR A 37 7.56 11.84 6.85
CA TYR A 37 7.35 10.51 6.27
C TYR A 37 7.07 10.56 4.76
N PRO A 38 8.03 11.02 3.94
CA PRO A 38 7.80 11.25 2.50
C PRO A 38 7.48 9.96 1.76
N ARG A 39 7.96 8.82 2.26
CA ARG A 39 7.69 7.50 1.70
C ARG A 39 6.36 6.91 2.15
N MET A 40 5.54 7.58 2.95
CA MET A 40 4.32 6.97 3.50
C MET A 40 3.30 6.58 2.42
N TYR A 41 3.16 7.39 1.36
CA TYR A 41 2.20 7.16 0.28
C TYR A 41 2.82 7.01 -1.10
N ALA A 42 4.00 7.60 -1.34
CA ALA A 42 4.70 7.48 -2.62
C ALA A 42 5.34 6.11 -2.82
N VAL A 43 5.49 5.68 -4.08
CA VAL A 43 6.18 4.44 -4.44
C VAL A 43 7.54 4.73 -5.08
N ALA A 44 8.42 3.73 -5.11
CA ALA A 44 9.64 3.73 -5.93
C ALA A 44 9.35 3.16 -7.32
N THR A 45 10.12 3.60 -8.33
CA THR A 45 10.15 2.96 -9.64
C THR A 45 11.31 1.96 -9.66
N MET A 46 11.03 0.67 -9.81
CA MET A 46 12.04 -0.38 -9.60
C MET A 46 13.14 -0.42 -10.67
N ALA A 47 12.98 0.31 -11.78
CA ALA A 47 14.01 0.48 -12.78
C ALA A 47 15.28 1.16 -12.22
N ASP A 48 15.12 2.00 -11.19
CA ASP A 48 16.19 2.84 -10.66
C ASP A 48 16.75 2.33 -9.31
N GLU A 49 16.22 1.21 -8.80
CA GLU A 49 16.47 0.74 -7.44
C GLU A 49 17.42 -0.48 -7.37
N GLY A 50 18.35 -0.44 -6.42
CA GLY A 50 19.23 -1.57 -6.11
C GLY A 50 18.51 -2.64 -5.30
N LYS A 51 18.35 -3.85 -5.84
CA LYS A 51 17.42 -4.88 -5.33
C LYS A 51 17.82 -5.62 -4.02
N ARG A 52 18.86 -5.19 -3.30
CA ARG A 52 19.39 -5.95 -2.14
C ARG A 52 18.38 -6.15 -0.99
N ARG A 53 17.55 -5.15 -0.72
CA ARG A 53 16.52 -5.15 0.34
C ARG A 53 15.10 -5.09 -0.21
N TRP A 54 14.99 -5.18 -1.53
CA TRP A 54 13.73 -5.22 -2.22
C TRP A 54 13.41 -6.67 -2.57
N TRP A 55 12.15 -7.04 -2.39
CA TRP A 55 11.65 -8.33 -2.86
C TRP A 55 10.36 -8.12 -3.63
N SER A 56 10.20 -8.93 -4.68
CA SER A 56 8.99 -8.95 -5.50
C SER A 56 7.89 -9.65 -4.70
N LEU A 57 6.74 -9.00 -4.55
CA LEU A 57 5.61 -9.56 -3.82
C LEU A 57 5.13 -10.87 -4.46
N ALA A 58 5.24 -11.00 -5.79
CA ALA A 58 4.86 -12.21 -6.51
C ALA A 58 5.81 -13.39 -6.26
N ASP A 59 7.12 -13.12 -6.10
CA ASP A 59 8.13 -14.18 -6.11
C ASP A 59 8.46 -14.73 -4.72
N ASP A 60 8.30 -13.92 -3.66
CA ASP A 60 8.87 -14.23 -2.34
C ASP A 60 7.85 -14.15 -1.19
N LEU A 61 6.55 -14.12 -1.50
CA LEU A 61 5.49 -14.12 -0.48
C LEU A 61 5.43 -15.44 0.30
N ASP A 62 5.77 -16.53 -0.37
CA ASP A 62 5.86 -17.88 0.20
C ASP A 62 7.25 -18.15 0.83
N GLY A 63 8.16 -17.16 0.76
CA GLY A 63 9.52 -17.23 1.29
C GLY A 63 9.64 -16.91 2.79
N ASP A 64 10.83 -16.48 3.21
CA ASP A 64 11.15 -16.22 4.62
C ASP A 64 10.77 -14.81 5.10
N ARG A 65 10.41 -13.91 4.17
CA ARG A 65 10.17 -12.49 4.47
C ARG A 65 9.00 -12.25 5.40
N VAL A 66 7.82 -12.79 5.08
CA VAL A 66 6.62 -12.65 5.90
C VAL A 66 6.77 -13.33 7.27
N PRO A 67 7.32 -14.58 7.37
CA PRO A 67 7.70 -15.16 8.65
C PRO A 67 8.65 -14.30 9.50
N ARG A 68 9.64 -13.65 8.88
CA ARG A 68 10.58 -12.76 9.60
C ARG A 68 9.91 -11.50 10.13
N MET A 69 9.06 -10.86 9.33
CA MET A 69 8.23 -9.72 9.78
C MET A 69 7.38 -10.12 10.99
N TRP A 70 6.77 -11.30 10.95
CA TRP A 70 5.94 -11.80 12.03
C TRP A 70 6.74 -12.15 13.29
N ALA A 71 7.89 -12.82 13.13
CA ALA A 71 8.80 -13.12 14.23
C ALA A 71 9.28 -11.85 14.93
N ARG A 72 9.63 -10.80 14.17
CA ARG A 72 9.96 -9.49 14.73
C ARG A 72 8.77 -8.85 15.46
N SER A 73 7.59 -8.86 14.85
CA SER A 73 6.39 -8.28 15.47
C SER A 73 6.01 -8.98 16.79
N LEU A 74 6.30 -10.28 16.91
CA LEU A 74 6.15 -11.05 18.16
C LEU A 74 7.08 -10.60 19.29
N GLU A 75 8.23 -9.99 18.97
CA GLU A 75 9.13 -9.43 19.98
C GLU A 75 8.53 -8.20 20.65
N ASP A 76 7.75 -7.41 19.91
CA ASP A 76 7.08 -6.21 20.42
C ASP A 76 5.72 -6.54 21.07
N VAL A 77 4.99 -7.50 20.51
CA VAL A 77 3.68 -7.95 21.02
C VAL A 77 3.61 -9.48 21.05
N PRO A 78 3.68 -10.13 22.23
CA PRO A 78 3.71 -11.59 22.36
C PRO A 78 2.32 -12.24 22.23
N ASP A 79 1.55 -11.79 21.23
CA ASP A 79 0.27 -12.36 20.80
C ASP A 79 0.37 -12.65 19.29
N PRO A 80 0.39 -13.95 18.88
CA PRO A 80 0.50 -14.38 17.49
C PRO A 80 -0.48 -13.72 16.53
N ASP A 81 -1.73 -13.55 16.97
CA ASP A 81 -2.79 -12.99 16.14
C ASP A 81 -2.58 -11.49 15.98
N VAL A 82 -2.25 -10.78 17.06
CA VAL A 82 -1.97 -9.35 16.98
C VAL A 82 -0.72 -9.07 16.14
N ALA A 83 0.34 -9.87 16.27
CA ALA A 83 1.54 -9.74 15.45
C ALA A 83 1.24 -9.97 13.97
N ALA A 84 0.48 -11.03 13.64
CA ALA A 84 0.07 -11.30 12.26
C ALA A 84 -0.78 -10.16 11.67
N MET A 85 -1.67 -9.58 12.48
CA MET A 85 -2.48 -8.43 12.08
C MET A 85 -1.65 -7.16 11.84
N GLN A 86 -0.55 -6.95 12.56
CA GLN A 86 0.38 -5.84 12.29
C GLN A 86 1.09 -6.01 10.96
N VAL A 87 1.63 -7.21 10.68
CA VAL A 87 2.25 -7.53 9.39
C VAL A 87 1.23 -7.39 8.25
N ALA A 88 0.01 -7.91 8.44
CA ALA A 88 -1.07 -7.74 7.48
C ALA A 88 -1.38 -6.27 7.22
N THR A 89 -1.46 -5.43 8.25
CA THR A 89 -1.72 -3.99 8.10
C THR A 89 -0.63 -3.30 7.27
N ALA A 90 0.64 -3.62 7.51
CA ALA A 90 1.76 -3.05 6.76
C ALA A 90 1.73 -3.46 5.27
N LEU A 91 1.48 -4.74 4.98
CA LEU A 91 1.34 -5.24 3.60
C LEU A 91 0.10 -4.67 2.90
N ILE A 92 -1.04 -4.60 3.59
CA ILE A 92 -2.25 -3.96 3.08
C ILE A 92 -1.99 -2.49 2.73
N HIS A 93 -1.29 -1.75 3.59
CA HIS A 93 -0.92 -0.37 3.31
C HIS A 93 -0.03 -0.25 2.07
N ALA A 94 0.97 -1.13 1.94
CA ALA A 94 1.85 -1.20 0.79
C ALA A 94 1.09 -1.45 -0.53
N VAL A 95 0.02 -2.25 -0.49
CA VAL A 95 -0.84 -2.52 -1.65
C VAL A 95 -1.87 -1.39 -1.85
N VAL A 96 -2.89 -1.34 -0.99
CA VAL A 96 -4.11 -0.55 -1.25
C VAL A 96 -4.06 0.83 -0.62
N GLY A 97 -3.38 1.00 0.52
CA GLY A 97 -3.30 2.30 1.20
C GLY A 97 -2.63 3.35 0.31
N ARG A 98 -1.50 2.98 -0.30
CA ARG A 98 -0.71 3.84 -1.19
C ARG A 98 -1.43 4.18 -2.50
N VAL A 99 -2.00 3.18 -3.20
CA VAL A 99 -2.74 3.47 -4.44
C VAL A 99 -4.02 4.25 -4.16
N THR A 100 -4.70 3.97 -3.04
CA THR A 100 -5.88 4.75 -2.62
C THR A 100 -5.51 6.21 -2.39
N ALA A 101 -4.38 6.48 -1.74
CA ALA A 101 -3.92 7.85 -1.53
C ALA A 101 -3.78 8.64 -2.85
N LEU A 102 -3.26 7.99 -3.89
CA LEU A 102 -3.17 8.59 -5.21
C LEU A 102 -4.54 8.75 -5.89
N VAL A 103 -5.40 7.75 -5.80
CA VAL A 103 -6.75 7.81 -6.36
C VAL A 103 -7.54 8.95 -5.73
N VAL A 104 -7.55 9.07 -4.41
CA VAL A 104 -8.31 10.12 -3.72
C VAL A 104 -7.74 11.51 -4.00
N LEU A 105 -6.41 11.64 -4.07
CA LEU A 105 -5.73 12.91 -4.34
C LEU A 105 -5.93 13.39 -5.78
N GLU A 106 -5.75 12.51 -6.77
CA GLU A 106 -5.58 12.91 -8.17
C GLU A 106 -6.53 12.22 -9.14
N GLY A 107 -7.24 11.16 -8.73
CA GLY A 107 -8.02 10.36 -9.66
C GLY A 107 -7.13 9.58 -10.61
N ARG A 108 -5.97 9.14 -10.12
CA ARG A 108 -5.01 8.31 -10.86
C ARG A 108 -4.68 7.05 -10.08
N ALA A 109 -4.23 6.02 -10.77
CA ALA A 109 -3.76 4.79 -10.13
C ALA A 109 -2.58 4.18 -10.89
N TRP A 110 -1.52 3.83 -10.20
CA TRP A 110 -0.57 2.81 -10.66
C TRP A 110 -1.19 1.41 -10.43
N ASP A 111 -0.59 0.36 -10.99
CA ASP A 111 -1.12 -1.00 -10.88
C ASP A 111 -0.76 -1.68 -9.55
N PRO A 112 -1.73 -1.91 -8.62
CA PRO A 112 -1.48 -2.56 -7.34
C PRO A 112 -1.51 -4.10 -7.43
N GLY A 113 -1.45 -4.66 -8.63
CA GLY A 113 -1.39 -6.09 -8.86
C GLY A 113 -0.12 -6.76 -8.35
N LEU A 114 -0.25 -8.06 -8.07
CA LEU A 114 0.77 -8.86 -7.37
C LEU A 114 2.12 -8.84 -8.10
N GLU A 115 2.08 -8.96 -9.42
CA GLU A 115 3.27 -8.98 -10.29
C GLU A 115 3.98 -7.63 -10.40
N ASN A 116 3.30 -6.55 -10.02
CA ASN A 116 3.86 -5.21 -10.14
C ASN A 116 4.53 -4.74 -8.83
N LEU A 117 4.18 -5.35 -7.71
CA LEU A 117 4.54 -4.85 -6.39
C LEU A 117 5.90 -5.36 -5.91
N TRP A 118 6.67 -4.43 -5.36
CA TRP A 118 7.92 -4.70 -4.66
C TRP A 118 7.86 -4.11 -3.26
N ILE A 119 8.43 -4.81 -2.30
CA ILE A 119 8.46 -4.41 -0.89
C ILE A 119 9.91 -4.18 -0.49
N HIS A 120 10.21 -3.03 0.10
CA HIS A 120 11.49 -2.81 0.75
C HIS A 120 11.35 -3.15 2.23
N MET A 121 12.33 -3.90 2.75
CA MET A 121 12.47 -4.16 4.17
C MET A 121 13.64 -3.37 4.75
N ASP A 122 13.43 -2.70 5.88
CA ASP A 122 14.49 -2.04 6.62
C ASP A 122 15.34 -3.05 7.43
N SER A 123 16.27 -2.55 8.23
CA SER A 123 17.14 -3.39 9.08
C SER A 123 16.39 -4.06 10.23
N ASP A 124 15.21 -3.55 10.57
CA ASP A 124 14.40 -4.02 11.69
C ASP A 124 13.31 -4.96 11.20
N GLU A 125 13.44 -5.50 9.99
CA GLU A 125 12.49 -6.39 9.32
C GLU A 125 11.10 -5.76 9.10
N GLY A 126 10.99 -4.44 9.19
CA GLY A 126 9.78 -3.68 8.91
C GLY A 126 9.64 -3.28 7.44
N ILE A 127 8.43 -2.95 7.01
CA ILE A 127 8.17 -2.36 5.69
C ILE A 127 8.27 -0.84 5.80
N ASP A 128 9.32 -0.26 5.23
CA ASP A 128 9.52 1.21 5.17
C ASP A 128 9.18 1.79 3.79
N TRP A 129 9.08 0.96 2.74
CA TRP A 129 8.74 1.41 1.39
C TRP A 129 8.11 0.32 0.52
N ALA A 130 7.55 0.75 -0.61
CA ALA A 130 6.94 -0.06 -1.65
C ALA A 130 7.32 0.51 -3.03
N GLY A 131 7.42 -0.36 -4.01
CA GLY A 131 7.86 -0.04 -5.35
C GLY A 131 7.00 -0.71 -6.40
N VAL A 132 7.05 -0.17 -7.61
CA VAL A 132 6.35 -0.70 -8.79
C VAL A 132 7.34 -1.01 -9.90
N ALA A 133 7.16 -2.17 -10.55
CA ALA A 133 8.00 -2.56 -11.69
C ALA A 133 7.61 -1.82 -12.97
N ASP A 134 6.31 -1.71 -13.22
CA ASP A 134 5.65 -0.94 -14.26
C ASP A 134 4.98 0.29 -13.63
N ASP A 135 5.44 1.46 -14.05
CA ASP A 135 4.93 2.77 -13.62
C ASP A 135 3.72 3.26 -14.46
N THR A 136 3.16 2.41 -15.33
CA THR A 136 2.08 2.81 -16.23
C THR A 136 0.85 3.24 -15.44
N MET A 137 0.50 4.52 -15.56
CA MET A 137 -0.57 5.16 -14.80
C MET A 137 -1.93 5.04 -15.49
N ARG A 138 -2.98 4.75 -14.72
CA ARG A 138 -4.37 4.88 -15.17
C ARG A 138 -4.86 6.27 -14.81
N VAL A 139 -5.39 6.99 -15.80
CA VAL A 139 -5.79 8.41 -15.68
C VAL A 139 -7.19 8.62 -16.26
N LEU A 140 -7.87 9.68 -15.84
CA LEU A 140 -9.19 10.06 -16.35
C LEU A 140 -9.08 10.82 -17.69
N PRO A 141 -10.17 10.90 -18.49
CA PRO A 141 -10.15 11.59 -19.79
C PRO A 141 -9.79 13.08 -19.72
N ASP A 142 -10.06 13.73 -18.60
CA ASP A 142 -9.77 15.14 -18.32
C ASP A 142 -8.41 15.35 -17.63
N ASP A 143 -7.66 14.28 -17.37
CA ASP A 143 -6.34 14.38 -16.77
C ASP A 143 -5.31 14.97 -17.75
N PRO A 144 -4.40 15.87 -17.30
CA PRO A 144 -3.37 16.45 -18.16
C PRO A 144 -2.45 15.42 -18.84
N TYR A 145 -2.33 14.21 -18.28
CA TYR A 145 -1.53 13.13 -18.85
C TYR A 145 -2.35 12.15 -19.70
N ALA A 146 -3.64 12.42 -19.97
CA ALA A 146 -4.43 11.59 -20.87
C ALA A 146 -3.76 11.49 -22.26
N GLY A 147 -3.45 10.27 -22.69
CA GLY A 147 -2.75 10.01 -23.96
C GLY A 147 -1.24 10.24 -23.93
N ALA A 148 -0.66 10.59 -22.76
CA ALA A 148 0.78 10.70 -22.62
C ALA A 148 1.46 9.31 -22.56
N PRO A 149 2.76 9.20 -22.85
CA PRO A 149 3.51 7.95 -22.66
C PRO A 149 3.36 7.40 -21.24
N ARG A 150 3.36 6.06 -21.11
CA ARG A 150 3.21 5.35 -19.82
C ARG A 150 1.91 5.70 -19.09
N THR A 151 0.85 6.01 -19.84
CA THR A 151 -0.50 6.18 -19.31
C THR A 151 -1.53 5.38 -20.08
N VAL A 152 -2.61 5.03 -19.40
CA VAL A 152 -3.83 4.43 -19.96
C VAL A 152 -5.01 5.28 -19.53
N THR A 153 -5.67 5.93 -20.49
CA THR A 153 -6.89 6.69 -20.22
C THR A 153 -8.06 5.73 -20.02
N VAL A 154 -8.64 5.72 -18.82
CA VAL A 154 -9.86 4.96 -18.50
C VAL A 154 -11.11 5.77 -18.88
N PRO A 155 -12.25 5.12 -19.19
CA PRO A 155 -13.41 5.85 -19.73
C PRO A 155 -14.13 6.73 -18.71
N CYS A 156 -14.03 6.43 -17.41
CA CYS A 156 -14.64 7.21 -16.33
C CYS A 156 -14.05 6.83 -14.97
N GLU A 157 -14.34 7.65 -13.95
CA GLU A 157 -13.91 7.39 -12.57
C GLU A 157 -14.34 6.02 -12.06
N ARG A 158 -15.58 5.59 -12.32
CA ARG A 158 -16.05 4.26 -11.93
C ARG A 158 -15.17 3.13 -12.50
N ALA A 159 -14.70 3.26 -13.74
CA ALA A 159 -13.81 2.27 -14.35
C ALA A 159 -12.42 2.26 -13.68
N LEU A 160 -11.89 3.43 -13.31
CA LEU A 160 -10.65 3.53 -12.54
C LEU A 160 -10.78 2.81 -11.18
N LEU A 161 -11.86 3.05 -10.44
CA LEU A 161 -12.06 2.47 -9.11
C LEU A 161 -12.20 0.94 -9.18
N LEU A 162 -13.03 0.44 -10.11
CA LEU A 162 -13.21 -1.00 -10.33
C LEU A 162 -11.89 -1.67 -10.74
N TRP A 163 -11.16 -1.08 -11.68
CA TRP A 163 -9.87 -1.60 -12.11
C TRP A 163 -8.88 -1.65 -10.94
N THR A 164 -8.76 -0.57 -10.17
CA THR A 164 -7.86 -0.48 -9.01
C THR A 164 -8.18 -1.58 -7.99
N VAL A 165 -9.46 -1.79 -7.69
CA VAL A 165 -9.90 -2.85 -6.76
C VAL A 165 -9.59 -4.24 -7.30
N HIS A 166 -9.93 -4.56 -8.56
CA HIS A 166 -9.66 -5.87 -9.13
C HIS A 166 -8.17 -6.20 -9.14
N ARG A 167 -7.32 -5.21 -9.42
CA ARG A 167 -5.86 -5.38 -9.36
C ARG A 167 -5.39 -5.56 -7.92
N SER A 168 -5.88 -4.76 -6.98
CA SER A 168 -5.52 -4.87 -5.57
C SER A 168 -5.88 -6.24 -5.00
N LEU A 169 -7.01 -6.83 -5.42
CA LEU A 169 -7.44 -8.15 -4.96
C LEU A 169 -6.45 -9.27 -5.30
N THR A 170 -5.68 -9.15 -6.39
CA THR A 170 -4.65 -10.16 -6.70
C THR A 170 -3.57 -10.21 -5.61
N SER A 171 -3.09 -9.04 -5.19
CA SER A 171 -2.11 -8.90 -4.11
C SER A 171 -2.69 -9.19 -2.74
N LEU A 172 -3.90 -8.70 -2.45
CA LEU A 172 -4.54 -8.84 -1.14
C LEU A 172 -4.90 -10.29 -0.83
N HIS A 173 -5.35 -11.08 -1.81
CA HIS A 173 -5.57 -12.52 -1.60
C HIS A 173 -4.25 -13.24 -1.31
N ALA A 174 -3.20 -12.95 -2.08
CA ALA A 174 -1.90 -13.57 -1.84
C ALA A 174 -1.39 -13.22 -0.41
N VAL A 175 -1.49 -11.94 -0.01
CA VAL A 175 -1.13 -11.50 1.35
C VAL A 175 -1.97 -12.22 2.41
N PHE A 176 -3.28 -12.35 2.21
CA PHE A 176 -4.15 -13.10 3.12
C PHE A 176 -3.66 -14.55 3.29
N ASP A 177 -3.41 -15.24 2.17
CA ASP A 177 -2.94 -16.62 2.18
C ASP A 177 -1.58 -16.76 2.89
N ALA A 178 -0.67 -15.80 2.69
CA ALA A 178 0.62 -15.78 3.36
C ALA A 178 0.52 -15.61 4.87
N ILE A 179 -0.34 -14.72 5.34
CA ILE A 179 -0.58 -14.52 6.76
C ILE A 179 -1.31 -15.72 7.38
N ALA A 180 -2.29 -16.29 6.68
CA ALA A 180 -3.07 -17.43 7.15
C ALA A 180 -2.22 -18.70 7.37
N ARG A 181 -1.04 -18.80 6.75
CA ARG A 181 -0.08 -19.88 7.00
C ARG A 181 0.69 -19.71 8.31
N LEU A 182 0.78 -18.50 8.87
CA LEU A 182 1.49 -18.22 10.12
C LEU A 182 0.60 -18.48 11.34
N THR A 183 -0.64 -18.00 11.29
CA THR A 183 -1.65 -18.17 12.35
C THR A 183 -3.05 -18.15 11.74
N PRO A 184 -4.04 -18.85 12.33
CA PRO A 184 -5.43 -18.72 11.91
C PRO A 184 -5.92 -17.27 11.98
N ILE A 185 -6.27 -16.70 10.83
CA ILE A 185 -6.78 -15.34 10.73
C ILE A 185 -8.25 -15.34 10.32
N ASP A 186 -9.07 -14.53 10.98
CA ASP A 186 -10.44 -14.28 10.56
C ASP A 186 -10.43 -13.44 9.27
N ALA A 187 -10.93 -14.01 8.18
CA ALA A 187 -11.06 -13.32 6.90
C ALA A 187 -11.83 -12.00 7.01
N ASN A 188 -12.89 -11.94 7.84
CA ASN A 188 -13.62 -10.68 8.02
C ASN A 188 -12.76 -9.59 8.65
N ARG A 189 -11.87 -9.98 9.55
CA ARG A 189 -10.93 -9.06 10.21
C ARG A 189 -9.87 -8.57 9.22
N PHE A 190 -9.31 -9.46 8.41
CA PHE A 190 -8.36 -9.08 7.35
C PHE A 190 -8.99 -8.09 6.36
N TRP A 191 -10.17 -8.39 5.84
CA TRP A 191 -10.87 -7.49 4.92
C TRP A 191 -11.32 -6.19 5.61
N GLY A 192 -11.62 -6.23 6.91
CA GLY A 192 -11.84 -5.04 7.72
C GLY A 192 -10.64 -4.09 7.69
N LEU A 193 -9.41 -4.60 7.84
CA LEU A 193 -8.19 -3.80 7.73
C LEU A 193 -8.03 -3.16 6.34
N VAL A 194 -8.39 -3.87 5.27
CA VAL A 194 -8.40 -3.32 3.91
C VAL A 194 -9.33 -2.11 3.84
N GLY A 195 -10.52 -2.22 4.42
CA GLY A 195 -11.47 -1.11 4.53
C GLY A 195 -10.93 0.06 5.36
N GLU A 196 -10.27 -0.23 6.49
CA GLU A 196 -9.63 0.78 7.34
C GLU A 196 -8.51 1.52 6.62
N ALA A 197 -7.68 0.84 5.83
CA ALA A 197 -6.63 1.47 5.01
C ALA A 197 -7.22 2.42 3.96
N VAL A 198 -8.30 2.02 3.27
CA VAL A 198 -9.00 2.86 2.30
C VAL A 198 -9.62 4.08 2.97
N LEU A 199 -10.32 3.89 4.09
CA LEU A 199 -10.94 4.96 4.85
C LEU A 199 -9.89 5.94 5.40
N GLY A 200 -8.81 5.42 5.96
CA GLY A 200 -7.68 6.21 6.45
C GLY A 200 -7.13 7.13 5.36
N ALA A 201 -6.81 6.59 4.19
CA ALA A 201 -6.35 7.40 3.07
C ALA A 201 -7.40 8.45 2.63
N ALA A 202 -8.67 8.06 2.48
CA ALA A 202 -9.74 8.99 2.07
C ALA A 202 -9.99 10.12 3.09
N THR A 203 -9.69 9.89 4.37
CA THR A 203 -9.79 10.89 5.44
C THR A 203 -8.54 11.77 5.54
N TYR A 204 -7.35 11.18 5.59
CA TYR A 204 -6.12 11.92 5.91
C TYR A 204 -5.53 12.66 4.72
N ILE A 205 -5.61 12.10 3.51
CA ILE A 205 -5.00 12.70 2.32
C ILE A 205 -5.54 14.10 2.00
N PRO A 206 -6.86 14.37 1.98
CA PRO A 206 -7.33 15.73 1.73
C PRO A 206 -6.90 16.72 2.83
N ILE A 207 -6.80 16.28 4.09
CA ILE A 207 -6.30 17.11 5.19
C ILE A 207 -4.83 17.48 4.95
N LEU A 208 -4.00 16.49 4.61
CA LEU A 208 -2.58 16.70 4.32
C LEU A 208 -2.35 17.54 3.05
N ALA A 209 -3.23 17.41 2.06
CA ALA A 209 -3.18 18.17 0.82
C ALA A 209 -3.75 19.59 0.95
N GLY A 210 -4.44 19.90 2.04
CA GLY A 210 -5.11 21.19 2.25
C GLY A 210 -6.36 21.39 1.40
N GLY A 211 -7.03 20.31 0.97
CA GLY A 211 -8.30 20.38 0.24
C GLY A 211 -8.69 19.12 -0.51
N GLY A 212 -9.81 19.18 -1.24
CA GLY A 212 -10.30 18.09 -2.10
C GLY A 212 -11.15 17.06 -1.37
N GLU A 213 -11.65 17.37 -0.18
CA GLU A 213 -12.40 16.51 0.74
C GLU A 213 -13.57 15.82 0.03
N ALA A 214 -14.36 16.58 -0.74
CA ALA A 214 -15.52 16.02 -1.44
C ALA A 214 -15.12 14.99 -2.51
N ALA A 215 -14.02 15.22 -3.25
CA ALA A 215 -13.52 14.27 -4.24
C ALA A 215 -12.92 13.04 -3.55
N ALA A 216 -12.13 13.24 -2.49
CA ALA A 216 -11.51 12.18 -1.72
C ALA A 216 -12.57 11.26 -1.08
N GLN A 217 -13.61 11.82 -0.47
CA GLN A 217 -14.70 11.06 0.13
C GLN A 217 -15.49 10.26 -0.91
N ARG A 218 -15.85 10.87 -2.05
CA ARG A 218 -16.54 10.16 -3.14
C ARG A 218 -15.71 8.99 -3.68
N ARG A 219 -14.42 9.21 -3.94
CA ARG A 219 -13.52 8.18 -4.47
C ARG A 219 -13.25 7.07 -3.46
N GLY A 220 -12.99 7.42 -2.19
CA GLY A 220 -12.84 6.46 -1.10
C GLY A 220 -14.08 5.58 -0.93
N GLN A 221 -15.27 6.20 -0.92
CA GLN A 221 -16.53 5.47 -0.87
C GLN A 221 -16.70 4.55 -2.09
N GLY A 222 -16.37 5.04 -3.30
CA GLY A 222 -16.43 4.24 -4.52
C GLY A 222 -15.45 3.05 -4.53
N ILE A 223 -14.28 3.16 -3.91
CA ILE A 223 -13.36 2.02 -3.70
C ILE A 223 -13.99 0.99 -2.76
N LEU A 224 -14.56 1.43 -1.63
CA LEU A 224 -15.25 0.54 -0.69
C LEU A 224 -16.46 -0.15 -1.34
N ASP A 225 -17.24 0.57 -2.15
CA ASP A 225 -18.34 0.01 -2.93
C ASP A 225 -17.85 -1.03 -3.95
N ALA A 226 -16.74 -0.75 -4.64
CA ALA A 226 -16.15 -1.68 -5.60
C ALA A 226 -15.63 -2.96 -4.93
N PHE A 227 -15.01 -2.88 -3.74
CA PHE A 227 -14.65 -4.05 -2.95
C PHE A 227 -15.86 -4.89 -2.54
N VAL A 228 -16.93 -4.24 -2.05
CA VAL A 228 -18.18 -4.94 -1.70
C VAL A 228 -18.80 -5.60 -2.92
N ALA A 229 -18.81 -4.92 -4.07
CA ALA A 229 -19.31 -5.48 -5.32
C ALA A 229 -18.47 -6.67 -5.81
N ALA A 230 -17.18 -6.71 -5.49
CA ALA A 230 -16.29 -7.84 -5.74
C ALA A 230 -16.45 -8.98 -4.71
N GLY A 231 -17.35 -8.85 -3.73
CA GLY A 231 -17.69 -9.90 -2.78
C GLY A 231 -16.84 -9.95 -1.51
N VAL A 232 -15.97 -8.96 -1.26
CA VAL A 232 -15.14 -8.94 -0.04
C VAL A 232 -15.74 -8.03 1.05
N PRO A 233 -15.78 -8.48 2.32
CA PRO A 233 -16.49 -7.79 3.39
C PRO A 233 -15.65 -6.68 4.04
N VAL A 234 -15.26 -5.67 3.27
CA VAL A 234 -14.40 -4.54 3.75
C VAL A 234 -15.09 -3.59 4.73
N ARG A 235 -16.38 -3.78 4.99
CA ARG A 235 -17.16 -2.99 5.98
C ARG A 235 -17.37 -3.72 7.29
N SER A 236 -16.77 -4.90 7.43
CA SER A 236 -16.80 -5.66 8.67
C SER A 236 -16.17 -4.84 9.78
N LYS A 237 -16.96 -4.52 10.81
CA LYS A 237 -16.42 -3.96 12.04
C LYS A 237 -15.79 -5.09 12.84
N SER A 238 -14.54 -4.93 13.28
CA SER A 238 -13.93 -5.80 14.27
C SER A 238 -14.81 -5.82 15.51
N ARG A 239 -15.57 -6.90 15.72
CA ARG A 239 -16.31 -7.11 16.95
C ARG A 239 -15.28 -7.52 17.99
N ILE A 240 -14.83 -6.57 18.82
CA ILE A 240 -14.02 -6.89 20.00
C ILE A 240 -14.90 -7.74 20.94
N THR A 241 -14.89 -9.04 20.74
CA THR A 241 -15.37 -9.98 21.76
C THR A 241 -14.32 -9.97 22.86
N ARG A 242 -14.57 -9.20 23.91
CA ARG A 242 -13.82 -9.33 25.16
C ARG A 242 -13.91 -10.79 25.59
N PRO A 243 -12.79 -11.46 25.94
CA PRO A 243 -12.88 -12.79 26.51
C PRO A 243 -13.77 -12.72 27.75
N HIS A 244 -14.76 -13.61 27.81
CA HIS A 244 -15.62 -13.74 28.97
C HIS A 244 -14.72 -14.16 30.14
N CYS A 245 -14.35 -13.20 30.99
CA CYS A 245 -13.62 -13.49 32.22
C CYS A 245 -14.54 -14.37 33.07
N GLY A 246 -14.30 -15.68 33.06
CA GLY A 246 -15.05 -16.64 33.85
C GLY A 246 -15.02 -16.18 35.31
N ARG A 247 -16.19 -15.90 35.88
CA ARG A 247 -16.31 -15.62 37.32
C ARG A 247 -15.74 -16.80 38.10
N PRO A 248 -14.74 -16.63 38.97
CA PRO A 248 -14.34 -17.67 39.89
C PRO A 248 -15.35 -17.72 41.05
N GLY A 249 -15.87 -18.91 41.34
CA GLY A 249 -16.48 -19.21 42.63
C GLY A 249 -17.99 -19.43 42.63
N GLN A 250 -18.41 -20.67 42.35
CA GLN A 250 -19.48 -21.26 43.15
C GLN A 250 -19.20 -22.75 43.38
N ALA A 251 -18.37 -23.01 44.39
CA ALA A 251 -18.28 -24.33 45.00
C ALA A 251 -19.63 -24.65 45.66
N ARG A 252 -20.48 -25.42 44.96
CA ARG A 252 -21.59 -26.12 45.61
C ARG A 252 -21.01 -27.32 46.35
N LYS A 253 -20.86 -27.18 47.67
CA LYS A 253 -20.73 -28.32 48.59
C LYS A 253 -21.91 -29.27 48.34
N ARG A 254 -21.62 -30.43 47.76
CA ARG A 254 -22.40 -31.64 48.01
C ARG A 254 -21.78 -32.30 49.24
N LEU A 255 -22.43 -32.14 50.39
CA LEU A 255 -22.33 -33.13 51.46
C LEU A 255 -23.66 -33.87 51.44
N LEU A 256 -23.56 -35.18 51.22
CA LEU A 256 -24.61 -36.13 51.52
C LEU A 256 -24.71 -36.32 53.04
N ASN A 257 -25.94 -36.58 53.48
CA ASN A 257 -26.43 -36.90 54.83
C ASN A 257 -26.76 -35.71 55.73
#